data_AF-A0A8T1ES03-F1
#
_entry.id   AF-A0A8T1ES03-F1
#
_cell.length_a   1.000
_cell.length_b   1.000
_cell.length_c   1.000
_cell.angle_alpha   90.00
_cell.angle_beta   90.00
_cell.angle_gamma   90.00
#
_symmetry.space_group_name_H-M   'P 1'
#
loop_
_entity.id
_entity.type
_entity.pdbx_description
1 polymer ?
#
loop_
_entity_poly.entity_id
_entity_poly.type
_entity_poly.pdbx_seq_one_letter_code
_entity_poly.pdbx_strand_id
1 'polypeptide(L)'
;MVEISLECAIVGQAGTFDVTIDDGKKVSVLKDAIKGKKPDTIKGEADKLQLFLAKTEGGAWLDGAGVAAVTVDGDGHPQGFELMDPTLWIKNPKHFGANFQPGEGQIHVLVVVPEQGTSAPLVSDGGVFDRCSDPFFSKFQTVYQVGDWLEFSSLLPLTRRQKLYIRSSYRVIADQALLNPDGNMVKYAVVTGTPGVGKSVFVYYVMWRLIKDRKRVLLFEGEGNFYFDGTTMFTCKALPDKSNLQFWSPDLWCLVDSLDPTSIPGLPYRRCSVLLASTPRRDCIGEFKKLAPTPDVFYMPLWTKEELATIAPMYPHAAAVWENRFECLGGVPRLLFSR
;
A
#
# COMPACT_ATOMS: atom_id res chain seq x y z
N MET A 1 4.42 21.11 40.48
CA MET A 1 3.89 19.92 39.80
C MET A 1 2.40 20.16 39.79
N VAL A 2 1.94 20.66 38.65
CA VAL A 2 0.56 21.08 38.42
C VAL A 2 0.02 20.15 37.33
N GLU A 3 -1.09 19.48 37.62
CA GLU A 3 -1.79 18.74 36.58
C GLU A 3 -2.52 19.71 35.68
N ILE A 4 -2.31 19.57 34.37
CA ILE A 4 -3.00 20.32 33.34
C ILE A 4 -3.74 19.35 32.41
N SER A 5 -4.86 19.80 31.87
CA SER A 5 -5.61 19.07 30.85
C SER A 5 -5.37 19.72 29.49
N LEU A 6 -4.82 18.95 28.55
CA LEU A 6 -4.51 19.42 27.21
C LEU A 6 -5.50 18.80 26.23
N GLU A 7 -6.29 19.65 25.59
CA GLU A 7 -7.10 19.27 24.43
C GLU A 7 -6.17 19.00 23.23
N CYS A 8 -6.25 17.79 22.69
CA CYS A 8 -5.43 17.32 21.58
C CYS A 8 -6.29 17.02 20.34
N ALA A 9 -5.73 17.24 19.15
CA ALA A 9 -6.37 16.87 17.90
C ALA A 9 -5.40 16.07 17.02
N ILE A 10 -5.88 15.00 16.38
CA ILE A 10 -5.09 14.26 15.39
C ILE A 10 -5.24 14.99 14.05
N VAL A 11 -4.11 15.37 13.46
CA VAL A 11 -4.10 16.06 12.16
C VAL A 11 -4.72 15.15 11.09
N GLY A 12 -5.66 15.70 10.31
CA GLY A 12 -6.37 14.95 9.26
C GLY A 12 -7.51 14.05 9.76
N GLN A 13 -7.83 14.05 11.05
CA GLN A 13 -9.00 13.36 11.61
C GLN A 13 -10.00 14.33 12.23
N ALA A 14 -11.27 13.97 12.20
CA ALA A 14 -12.32 14.74 12.86
C ALA A 14 -12.35 14.46 14.37
N GLY A 15 -12.45 15.52 15.16
CA GLY A 15 -12.65 15.47 16.61
C GLY A 15 -11.38 15.73 17.43
N THR A 16 -11.58 15.90 18.73
CA THR A 16 -10.54 16.21 19.73
C THR A 16 -10.67 15.28 20.93
N PHE A 17 -9.69 15.30 21.83
CA PHE A 17 -9.71 14.55 23.08
C PHE A 17 -8.78 15.14 24.13
N ASP A 18 -9.16 14.98 25.39
CA ASP A 18 -8.38 15.47 26.53
C ASP A 18 -7.32 14.50 27.04
N VAL A 19 -6.14 15.06 27.32
CA VAL A 19 -5.03 14.37 27.96
C VAL A 19 -4.60 15.13 29.21
N THR A 20 -4.73 14.50 30.38
CA THR A 20 -4.24 15.03 31.64
C THR A 20 -2.79 14.65 31.85
N ILE A 21 -1.93 15.63 32.15
CA ILE A 21 -0.50 15.41 32.42
C ILE A 21 0.04 16.40 33.46
N ASP A 22 1.05 15.99 34.22
CA ASP A 22 1.82 16.90 35.08
C ASP A 22 2.78 17.77 34.25
N ASP A 23 2.74 19.08 34.48
CA ASP A 23 3.52 20.09 33.76
C ASP A 23 5.05 19.94 33.92
N GLY A 24 5.51 19.24 34.94
CA GLY A 24 6.90 18.87 35.19
C GLY A 24 7.37 17.64 34.40
N LYS A 25 6.49 16.95 33.68
CA LYS A 25 6.85 15.83 32.81
C LYS A 25 7.44 16.31 31.48
N LYS A 26 8.15 15.40 30.81
CA LYS A 26 8.69 15.61 29.46
C LYS A 26 7.63 15.38 28.40
N VAL A 27 7.82 15.99 27.24
CA VAL A 27 7.01 15.74 26.03
C VAL A 27 7.00 14.26 25.65
N SER A 28 8.07 13.49 25.91
CA SER A 28 8.07 12.04 25.72
C SER A 28 6.95 11.31 26.49
N VAL A 29 6.69 11.73 27.74
CA VAL A 29 5.63 11.14 28.58
C VAL A 29 4.25 11.57 28.08
N LEU A 30 4.14 12.77 27.49
CA LEU A 30 2.92 13.22 26.84
C LEU A 30 2.57 12.35 25.62
N LYS A 31 3.56 11.94 24.83
CA LYS A 31 3.34 11.00 23.72
C LYS A 31 2.77 9.67 24.21
N ASP A 32 3.28 9.12 25.31
CA ASP A 32 2.76 7.90 25.91
C ASP A 32 1.31 8.07 26.39
N ALA A 33 1.00 9.19 27.04
CA ALA A 33 -0.34 9.51 27.53
C ALA A 33 -1.36 9.66 26.39
N ILE A 34 -0.97 10.34 25.30
CA ILE A 34 -1.79 10.50 24.09
C ILE A 34 -2.11 9.13 23.47
N LYS A 35 -1.10 8.28 23.30
CA LYS A 35 -1.32 6.92 22.77
C LYS A 35 -2.26 6.12 23.67
N GLY A 36 -2.09 6.21 24.99
CA GLY A 36 -2.95 5.53 25.96
C GLY A 36 -4.43 5.94 25.89
N LYS A 37 -4.73 7.18 25.48
CA LYS A 37 -6.10 7.69 25.30
C LYS A 37 -6.77 7.22 24.01
N LYS A 38 -6.00 6.92 22.97
CA LYS A 38 -6.50 6.49 21.65
C LYS A 38 -5.77 5.23 21.13
N PRO A 39 -5.79 4.10 21.86
CA PRO A 39 -4.98 2.92 21.52
C PRO A 39 -5.39 2.25 20.20
N ASP A 40 -6.67 2.32 19.83
CA ASP A 40 -7.16 1.73 18.57
C ASP A 40 -6.82 2.57 17.34
N THR A 41 -6.70 3.90 17.54
CA THR A 41 -6.40 4.88 16.49
C THR A 41 -4.89 5.07 16.32
N ILE A 42 -4.14 5.12 17.43
CA ILE A 42 -2.69 5.34 17.45
C ILE A 42 -2.00 4.00 17.66
N LYS A 43 -1.66 3.33 16.55
CA LYS A 43 -1.00 2.03 16.55
C LYS A 43 0.53 2.18 16.64
N GLY A 44 1.17 1.20 17.30
CA GLY A 44 2.62 1.04 17.54
C GLY A 44 3.30 2.10 18.42
N GLU A 45 4.59 2.39 18.24
CA GLU A 45 5.40 3.04 19.28
C GLU A 45 5.08 4.54 19.49
N ALA A 46 4.95 4.96 20.75
CA ALA A 46 4.53 6.32 21.10
C ALA A 46 5.61 7.36 20.81
N ASP A 47 6.88 6.99 20.91
CA ASP A 47 8.04 7.84 20.63
C ASP A 47 8.05 8.38 19.20
N LYS A 48 7.47 7.63 18.25
CA LYS A 48 7.31 8.01 16.85
C LYS A 48 6.28 9.12 16.61
N LEU A 49 5.36 9.37 17.54
CA LEU A 49 4.41 10.49 17.42
C LEU A 49 5.14 11.82 17.29
N GLN A 50 4.68 12.70 16.41
CA GLN A 50 5.16 14.08 16.35
C GLN A 50 4.09 15.00 16.92
N LEU A 51 4.46 15.82 17.90
CA LEU A 51 3.55 16.71 18.60
C LEU A 51 3.92 18.15 18.25
N PHE A 52 2.93 18.95 17.86
CA PHE A 52 3.10 20.36 17.55
C PHE A 52 2.24 21.20 18.48
N LEU A 53 2.72 22.39 18.84
CA LEU A 53 1.91 23.37 19.54
C LEU A 53 0.83 23.87 18.58
N ALA A 54 -0.44 23.75 18.97
CA ALA A 54 -1.58 24.26 18.20
C ALA A 54 -1.71 25.80 18.34
N LYS A 55 -0.58 26.50 18.35
CA LYS A 55 -0.46 27.94 18.54
C LYS A 55 -0.09 28.57 17.21
N THR A 56 -0.87 29.55 16.80
CA THR A 56 -0.61 30.35 15.59
C THR A 56 0.61 31.27 15.80
N GLU A 57 1.16 31.81 14.71
CA GLU A 57 2.24 32.81 14.77
C GLU A 57 1.86 34.05 15.61
N GLY A 58 0.57 34.42 15.63
CA GLY A 58 0.05 35.51 16.47
C GLY A 58 -0.07 35.17 17.96
N GLY A 59 0.27 33.94 18.35
CA GLY A 59 0.25 33.47 19.73
C GLY A 59 -1.11 32.99 20.25
N ALA A 60 -2.14 32.93 19.40
CA ALA A 60 -3.45 32.40 19.73
C ALA A 60 -3.52 30.88 19.51
N TRP A 61 -4.21 30.17 20.40
CA TRP A 61 -4.51 28.74 20.25
C TRP A 61 -5.61 28.50 19.21
N LEU A 62 -5.54 27.37 18.51
CA LEU A 62 -6.59 26.97 17.57
C LEU A 62 -7.87 26.59 18.30
N ASP A 63 -8.99 26.74 17.63
CA ASP A 63 -10.26 26.10 17.98
C ASP A 63 -10.53 24.91 17.04
N GLY A 64 -11.66 24.23 17.21
CA GLY A 64 -12.04 23.09 16.38
C GLY A 64 -12.13 23.42 14.88
N ALA A 65 -12.52 24.64 14.52
CA ALA A 65 -12.57 25.07 13.12
C ALA A 65 -11.17 25.36 12.57
N GLY A 66 -10.31 25.97 13.38
CA GLY A 66 -8.91 26.24 13.07
C GLY A 66 -8.13 24.97 12.79
N VAL A 67 -8.37 23.89 13.54
CA VAL A 67 -7.76 22.58 13.28
C VAL A 67 -8.17 21.99 11.94
N ALA A 68 -9.45 22.11 11.56
CA ALA A 68 -9.92 21.62 10.26
C ALA A 68 -9.32 22.39 9.07
N ALA A 69 -8.88 23.63 9.29
CA ALA A 69 -8.24 24.47 8.28
C ALA A 69 -6.70 24.34 8.23
N VAL A 70 -6.09 23.51 9.09
CA VAL A 70 -4.64 23.32 9.11
C VAL A 70 -4.17 22.71 7.79
N THR A 71 -3.28 23.41 7.11
CA THR A 71 -2.58 22.90 5.92
C THR A 71 -1.41 22.03 6.34
N VAL A 72 -1.29 20.85 5.74
CA VAL A 72 -0.18 19.93 5.96
C VAL A 72 0.79 19.92 4.77
N ASP A 73 2.06 19.67 5.03
CA ASP A 73 3.04 19.42 3.98
C ASP A 73 2.98 17.98 3.43
N GLY A 74 3.89 17.64 2.51
CA GLY A 74 3.95 16.32 1.86
C GLY A 74 4.21 15.16 2.82
N ASP A 75 4.71 15.43 4.03
CA ASP A 75 4.97 14.45 5.08
C ASP A 75 3.84 14.42 6.14
N GLY A 76 2.77 15.21 5.93
CA GLY A 76 1.64 15.30 6.85
C GLY A 76 1.89 16.20 8.06
N HIS A 77 2.97 17.00 8.07
CA HIS A 77 3.25 17.93 9.16
C HIS A 77 2.45 19.22 9.01
N PRO A 78 1.85 19.74 10.10
CA PRO A 78 1.08 20.98 10.06
C PRO A 78 2.00 22.18 9.82
N GLN A 79 1.75 22.93 8.75
CA GLN A 79 2.57 24.09 8.36
C GLN A 79 2.30 25.29 9.28
N GLY A 80 3.38 25.96 9.69
CA GLY A 80 3.29 27.16 10.54
C GLY A 80 3.11 26.87 12.04
N PHE A 81 3.26 25.61 12.46
CA PHE A 81 3.17 25.20 13.87
C PHE A 81 4.53 24.70 14.39
N GLU A 82 4.82 24.98 15.66
CA GLU A 82 6.10 24.64 16.27
C GLU A 82 6.12 23.18 16.76
N LEU A 83 7.12 22.42 16.31
CA LEU A 83 7.36 21.05 16.76
C LEU A 83 7.85 21.05 18.21
N MET A 84 7.22 20.24 19.06
CA MET A 84 7.62 20.08 20.46
C MET A 84 8.86 19.17 20.57
N ASP A 85 9.84 19.58 21.37
CA ASP A 85 11.05 18.81 21.64
C ASP A 85 10.75 17.72 22.70
N PRO A 86 10.89 16.43 22.36
CA PRO A 86 10.62 15.31 23.27
C PRO A 86 11.41 15.36 24.58
N THR A 87 12.56 16.03 24.59
CA THR A 87 13.49 16.07 25.72
C THR A 87 13.15 17.16 26.73
N LEU A 88 12.36 18.17 26.32
CA LEU A 88 11.97 19.30 27.15
C LEU A 88 10.71 19.00 27.99
N TRP A 89 10.57 19.74 29.08
CA TRP A 89 9.40 19.67 29.96
C TRP A 89 8.20 20.40 29.35
N ILE A 90 6.99 19.97 29.69
CA ILE A 90 5.75 20.63 29.27
C ILE A 90 5.72 22.10 29.70
N LYS A 91 6.12 22.41 30.93
CA LYS A 91 6.25 23.78 31.45
C LYS A 91 7.42 24.60 30.88
N ASN A 92 8.18 24.06 29.92
CA ASN A 92 9.28 24.81 29.31
C ASN A 92 8.71 26.08 28.63
N PRO A 93 9.36 27.24 28.72
CA PRO A 93 8.93 28.46 28.04
C PRO A 93 8.75 28.34 26.53
N LYS A 94 9.44 27.39 25.87
CA LYS A 94 9.27 27.05 24.45
C LYS A 94 8.00 26.24 24.15
N HIS A 95 7.29 25.78 25.18
CA HIS A 95 6.05 25.02 25.04
C HIS A 95 4.92 25.83 25.64
N PHE A 96 4.44 25.43 26.82
CA PHE A 96 3.32 26.10 27.48
C PHE A 96 3.79 27.18 28.46
N GLY A 97 5.05 27.11 28.92
CA GLY A 97 5.58 27.97 29.97
C GLY A 97 5.10 27.59 31.37
N ALA A 98 5.67 28.23 32.39
CA ALA A 98 5.26 28.04 33.77
C ALA A 98 3.90 28.71 34.02
N ASN A 99 3.02 28.04 34.78
CA ASN A 99 1.67 28.50 35.12
C ASN A 99 0.68 28.59 33.95
N PHE A 100 0.89 27.79 32.90
CA PHE A 100 -0.08 27.66 31.82
C PHE A 100 -1.46 27.20 32.34
N GLN A 101 -2.53 27.82 31.85
CA GLN A 101 -3.90 27.43 32.13
C GLN A 101 -4.65 27.23 30.80
N PRO A 102 -5.17 26.02 30.52
CA PRO A 102 -5.92 25.75 29.30
C PRO A 102 -7.26 26.51 29.32
N GLY A 103 -7.62 27.12 28.20
CA GLY A 103 -8.90 27.81 28.01
C GLY A 103 -9.97 26.91 27.39
N GLU A 104 -11.24 27.21 27.65
CA GLU A 104 -12.36 26.47 27.04
C GLU A 104 -12.38 26.66 25.51
N GLY A 105 -12.57 25.56 24.78
CA GLY A 105 -12.61 25.54 23.31
C GLY A 105 -11.24 25.69 22.63
N GLN A 106 -10.15 25.75 23.38
CA GLN A 106 -8.79 25.84 22.84
C GLN A 106 -8.19 24.45 22.63
N ILE A 107 -7.61 24.24 21.46
CA ILE A 107 -6.82 23.06 21.13
C ILE A 107 -5.36 23.42 21.34
N HIS A 108 -4.66 22.55 22.06
CA HIS A 108 -3.33 22.83 22.60
C HIS A 108 -2.23 22.08 21.84
N VAL A 109 -2.53 20.86 21.41
CA VAL A 109 -1.57 19.96 20.77
C VAL A 109 -2.16 19.38 19.49
N LEU A 110 -1.42 19.54 18.39
CA LEU A 110 -1.65 18.79 17.16
C LEU A 110 -0.80 17.53 17.19
N VAL A 111 -1.45 16.38 16.99
CA VAL A 111 -0.83 15.07 17.00
C VAL A 111 -0.72 14.57 15.57
N VAL A 112 0.51 14.43 15.08
CA VAL A 112 0.79 13.73 13.83
C VAL A 112 1.12 12.29 14.18
N VAL A 113 0.27 11.39 13.71
CA VAL A 113 0.46 9.94 13.84
C VAL A 113 1.20 9.49 12.58
N PRO A 114 2.47 9.03 12.69
CA PRO A 114 3.16 8.45 11.54
C PRO A 114 2.36 7.25 11.06
N GLU A 115 2.02 7.22 9.78
CA GLU A 115 1.33 6.07 9.21
C GLU A 115 2.21 4.83 9.38
N GLN A 116 1.79 3.90 10.24
CA GLN A 116 2.46 2.61 10.36
C GLN A 116 2.10 1.78 9.13
N GLY A 117 2.98 1.89 8.13
CA GLY A 117 2.90 1.13 6.90
C GLY A 117 2.33 1.90 5.71
N THR A 118 2.75 3.14 5.52
CA THR A 118 2.83 3.73 4.17
C THR A 118 4.11 4.54 4.13
N SER A 119 5.05 4.14 3.27
CA SER A 119 6.19 5.00 2.96
C SER A 119 5.65 6.38 2.56
N ALA A 120 6.29 7.44 3.04
CA ALA A 120 6.18 8.76 2.42
C ALA A 120 6.23 8.64 0.88
N PRO A 121 5.54 9.52 0.13
CA PRO A 121 5.66 9.56 -1.32
C PRO A 121 7.14 9.84 -1.66
N LEU A 122 7.87 8.79 -2.05
CA LEU A 122 9.22 8.90 -2.58
C LEU A 122 9.14 9.49 -3.98
N VAL A 123 9.06 10.80 -4.10
CA VAL A 123 9.38 11.47 -5.37
C VAL A 123 10.24 12.70 -5.14
N SER A 124 11.53 12.44 -4.96
CA SER A 124 12.55 13.00 -5.87
C SER A 124 13.86 12.24 -5.68
N ASP A 125 13.87 10.93 -5.97
CA ASP A 125 15.12 10.21 -6.22
C ASP A 125 15.55 10.51 -7.67
N GLY A 126 16.08 11.71 -7.91
CA GLY A 126 16.82 12.08 -9.13
C GLY A 126 16.10 11.92 -10.48
N GLY A 127 14.77 11.83 -10.55
CA GLY A 127 14.02 11.63 -11.81
C GLY A 127 13.79 10.17 -12.20
N VAL A 128 13.89 9.22 -11.25
CA VAL A 128 13.62 7.79 -11.47
C VAL A 128 12.13 7.50 -11.72
N PHE A 129 11.25 8.25 -11.06
CA PHE A 129 9.80 8.11 -11.15
C PHE A 129 9.18 9.27 -11.92
N ASP A 130 8.51 8.94 -13.01
CA ASP A 130 7.68 9.88 -13.76
C ASP A 130 6.21 9.66 -13.40
N ARG A 131 5.39 10.72 -13.53
CA ARG A 131 3.92 10.55 -13.47
C ARG A 131 3.50 9.49 -14.48
N CYS A 132 2.67 8.55 -14.04
CA CYS A 132 2.19 7.50 -14.92
C CYS A 132 1.34 8.10 -16.05
N SER A 133 1.86 8.06 -17.27
CA SER A 133 1.18 8.51 -18.48
C SER A 133 0.42 7.38 -19.20
N ASP A 134 0.59 6.13 -18.75
CA ASP A 134 -0.11 5.00 -19.33
C ASP A 134 -1.62 5.10 -19.09
N PRO A 135 -2.47 5.05 -20.13
CA PRO A 135 -3.92 5.24 -20.00
C PRO A 135 -4.64 4.20 -19.14
N PHE A 136 -4.06 3.01 -18.97
CA PHE A 136 -4.61 1.96 -18.13
C PHE A 136 -4.12 2.11 -16.69
N PHE A 137 -2.80 2.19 -16.47
CA PHE A 137 -2.23 2.22 -15.12
C PHE A 137 -2.51 3.52 -14.38
N SER A 138 -2.54 4.67 -15.06
CA SER A 138 -2.87 5.97 -14.45
C SER A 138 -4.26 5.99 -13.80
N LYS A 139 -5.19 5.15 -14.26
CA LYS A 139 -6.56 5.03 -13.75
C LYS A 139 -6.78 3.81 -12.88
N PHE A 140 -5.77 2.97 -12.67
CA PHE A 140 -5.93 1.66 -12.05
C PHE A 140 -6.43 1.73 -10.60
N GLN A 141 -6.08 2.79 -9.87
CA GLN A 141 -6.56 3.03 -8.50
C GLN A 141 -8.08 3.19 -8.41
N THR A 142 -8.71 3.68 -9.49
CA THR A 142 -10.16 3.92 -9.59
C THR A 142 -10.95 2.63 -9.82
N VAL A 143 -10.28 1.52 -10.14
CA VAL A 143 -10.91 0.22 -10.41
C VAL A 143 -11.67 -0.26 -9.18
N TYR A 144 -12.88 -0.73 -9.39
CA TYR A 144 -13.75 -1.29 -8.35
C TYR A 144 -14.26 -2.66 -8.76
N GLN A 145 -14.68 -3.43 -7.77
CA GLN A 145 -15.29 -4.74 -7.96
C GLN A 145 -16.81 -4.58 -8.11
N VAL A 146 -17.38 -5.24 -9.11
CA VAL A 146 -18.83 -5.38 -9.33
C VAL A 146 -19.15 -6.88 -9.43
N GLY A 147 -19.75 -7.45 -8.39
CA GLY A 147 -19.93 -8.89 -8.30
C GLY A 147 -18.59 -9.62 -8.37
N ASP A 148 -18.45 -10.56 -9.31
CA ASP A 148 -17.21 -11.30 -9.56
C ASP A 148 -16.34 -10.68 -10.67
N TRP A 149 -16.47 -9.38 -10.91
CA TRP A 149 -15.71 -8.68 -11.95
C TRP A 149 -14.95 -7.50 -11.38
N LEU A 150 -13.72 -7.31 -11.85
CA LEU A 150 -13.07 -6.00 -11.82
C LEU A 150 -13.41 -5.28 -13.11
N GLU A 151 -13.86 -4.03 -13.00
CA GLU A 151 -14.18 -3.19 -14.15
C GLU A 151 -13.14 -2.08 -14.35
N PHE A 152 -12.64 -1.96 -15.57
CA PHE A 152 -11.61 -1.02 -15.97
C PHE A 152 -12.20 0.02 -16.92
N SER A 153 -11.83 1.28 -16.73
CA SER A 153 -12.18 2.36 -17.67
C SER A 153 -11.41 2.25 -19.00
N SER A 154 -10.24 1.63 -18.99
CA SER A 154 -9.37 1.38 -20.14
C SER A 154 -9.22 -0.12 -20.41
N LEU A 155 -8.81 -0.52 -21.61
CA LEU A 155 -8.61 -1.93 -21.95
C LEU A 155 -7.41 -2.51 -21.20
N LEU A 156 -7.60 -3.63 -20.50
CA LEU A 156 -6.53 -4.41 -19.88
C LEU A 156 -5.51 -4.82 -20.96
N PRO A 157 -4.20 -4.54 -20.81
CA PRO A 157 -3.21 -4.79 -21.85
C PRO A 157 -3.18 -6.24 -22.36
N LEU A 158 -3.29 -7.21 -21.44
CA LEU A 158 -3.18 -8.63 -21.76
C LEU A 158 -4.38 -9.22 -22.52
N THR A 159 -5.59 -8.83 -22.15
CA THR A 159 -6.83 -9.43 -22.70
C THR A 159 -7.51 -8.53 -23.73
N ARG A 160 -7.15 -7.25 -23.77
CA ARG A 160 -7.84 -6.19 -24.50
C ARG A 160 -9.34 -6.14 -24.15
N ARG A 161 -9.65 -6.29 -22.85
CA ARG A 161 -11.02 -6.23 -22.30
C ARG A 161 -11.08 -5.22 -21.16
N GLN A 162 -12.26 -4.63 -20.96
CA GLN A 162 -12.53 -3.71 -19.85
C GLN A 162 -12.98 -4.41 -18.57
N LYS A 163 -13.02 -5.74 -18.54
CA LYS A 163 -13.36 -6.50 -17.32
C LYS A 163 -12.43 -7.67 -17.11
N LEU A 164 -12.18 -8.03 -15.85
CA LEU A 164 -11.44 -9.21 -15.42
C LEU A 164 -12.33 -10.01 -14.47
N TYR A 165 -12.50 -11.30 -14.77
CA TYR A 165 -13.30 -12.21 -13.95
C TYR A 165 -12.50 -12.71 -12.75
N ILE A 166 -13.04 -12.54 -11.55
CA ILE A 166 -12.43 -12.93 -10.28
C ILE A 166 -12.84 -14.36 -9.96
N ARG A 167 -11.95 -15.29 -10.28
CA ARG A 167 -12.15 -16.72 -9.97
C ARG A 167 -12.13 -16.96 -8.46
N SER A 168 -12.84 -17.99 -8.00
CA SER A 168 -12.71 -18.46 -6.61
C SER A 168 -11.26 -18.83 -6.27
N SER A 169 -10.56 -19.46 -7.21
CA SER A 169 -9.13 -19.78 -7.08
C SER A 169 -8.25 -18.53 -6.95
N TYR A 170 -8.60 -17.40 -7.57
CA TYR A 170 -7.86 -16.15 -7.41
C TYR A 170 -7.98 -15.64 -5.97
N ARG A 171 -9.17 -15.68 -5.39
CA ARG A 171 -9.41 -15.27 -3.99
C ARG A 171 -8.54 -16.10 -3.04
N VAL A 172 -8.66 -17.43 -3.11
CA VAL A 172 -7.92 -18.36 -2.24
C VAL A 172 -6.40 -18.21 -2.38
N ILE A 173 -5.88 -18.19 -3.62
CA ILE A 173 -4.44 -18.05 -3.85
C ILE A 173 -3.94 -16.70 -3.34
N ALA A 174 -4.65 -15.60 -3.61
CA ALA A 174 -4.23 -14.27 -3.15
C ALA A 174 -4.29 -14.12 -1.63
N ASP A 175 -5.33 -14.66 -0.97
CA ASP A 175 -5.45 -14.63 0.50
C ASP A 175 -4.25 -15.29 1.17
N GLN A 176 -3.81 -16.44 0.65
CA GLN A 176 -2.65 -17.16 1.20
C GLN A 176 -1.31 -16.54 0.77
N ALA A 177 -1.18 -16.15 -0.50
CA ALA A 177 0.07 -15.61 -1.04
C ALA A 177 0.44 -14.25 -0.42
N LEU A 178 -0.57 -13.43 -0.09
CA LEU A 178 -0.37 -12.10 0.49
C LEU A 178 -0.37 -12.11 2.03
N LEU A 179 -0.66 -13.25 2.66
CA LEU A 179 -0.65 -13.37 4.11
C LEU A 179 0.78 -13.23 4.66
N ASN A 180 1.02 -12.08 5.28
CA ASN A 180 2.26 -11.76 5.96
C ASN A 180 1.97 -11.21 7.37
N PRO A 181 1.84 -12.09 8.39
CA PRO A 181 1.48 -11.68 9.74
C PRO A 181 2.60 -10.88 10.43
N ASP A 182 3.85 -11.08 10.02
CA ASP A 182 4.99 -10.27 10.46
C ASP A 182 5.33 -9.24 9.37
N GLY A 183 4.68 -8.08 9.44
CA GLY A 183 4.85 -7.01 8.45
C GLY A 183 6.28 -6.44 8.35
N ASN A 184 7.20 -6.83 9.24
CA ASN A 184 8.61 -6.48 9.17
C ASN A 184 9.46 -7.52 8.40
N MET A 185 8.87 -8.66 8.07
CA MET A 185 9.52 -9.71 7.27
C MET A 185 9.06 -9.63 5.82
N VAL A 186 9.95 -10.02 4.92
CA VAL A 186 9.62 -10.17 3.50
C VAL A 186 8.76 -11.42 3.28
N LYS A 187 7.80 -11.33 2.37
CA LYS A 187 6.98 -12.47 1.94
C LYS A 187 7.30 -12.85 0.51
N TYR A 188 7.53 -14.13 0.26
CA TYR A 188 7.71 -14.66 -1.09
C TYR A 188 6.60 -15.64 -1.44
N ALA A 189 6.01 -15.46 -2.62
CA ALA A 189 5.01 -16.36 -3.18
C ALA A 189 5.29 -16.62 -4.66
N VAL A 190 5.05 -17.86 -5.09
CA VAL A 190 5.15 -18.30 -6.47
C VAL A 190 3.79 -18.86 -6.88
N VAL A 191 3.18 -18.28 -7.91
CA VAL A 191 1.97 -18.80 -8.53
C VAL A 191 2.32 -19.45 -9.85
N THR A 192 2.14 -20.77 -9.93
CA THR A 192 2.47 -21.58 -11.11
C THR A 192 1.29 -22.37 -11.66
N GLY A 193 1.44 -22.97 -12.84
CA GLY A 193 0.36 -23.71 -13.50
C GLY A 193 0.42 -23.64 -15.02
N THR A 194 -0.53 -24.31 -15.68
CA THR A 194 -0.55 -24.48 -17.14
C THR A 194 -0.41 -23.16 -17.91
N PRO A 195 0.44 -23.07 -18.95
CA PRO A 195 0.53 -21.87 -19.78
C PRO A 195 -0.84 -21.47 -20.35
N GLY A 196 -1.25 -20.21 -20.18
CA GLY A 196 -2.54 -19.72 -20.68
C GLY A 196 -3.73 -19.85 -19.72
N VAL A 197 -3.51 -20.38 -18.50
CA VAL A 197 -4.56 -20.52 -17.46
C VAL A 197 -4.93 -19.20 -16.75
N GLY A 198 -4.22 -18.10 -17.03
CA GLY A 198 -4.52 -16.77 -16.48
C GLY A 198 -3.62 -16.30 -15.32
N LYS A 199 -2.39 -16.80 -15.20
CA LYS A 199 -1.43 -16.35 -14.17
C LYS A 199 -1.06 -14.87 -14.30
N SER A 200 -0.77 -14.42 -15.53
CA SER A 200 -0.48 -13.02 -15.83
C SER A 200 -1.66 -12.10 -15.47
N VAL A 201 -2.88 -12.53 -15.78
CA VAL A 201 -4.11 -11.79 -15.42
C VAL A 201 -4.31 -11.75 -13.90
N PHE A 202 -3.96 -12.83 -13.19
CA PHE A 202 -4.01 -12.87 -11.73
C PHE A 202 -3.06 -11.84 -11.07
N VAL A 203 -1.92 -11.52 -11.68
CA VAL A 203 -1.02 -10.46 -11.17
C VAL A 203 -1.74 -9.12 -11.06
N TYR A 204 -2.59 -8.78 -12.03
CA TYR A 204 -3.40 -7.56 -11.99
C TYR A 204 -4.47 -7.60 -10.90
N TYR A 205 -5.07 -8.76 -10.64
CA TYR A 205 -5.98 -8.93 -9.50
C TYR A 205 -5.26 -8.72 -8.15
N VAL A 206 -4.05 -9.27 -8.01
CA VAL A 206 -3.20 -9.04 -6.83
C VAL A 206 -2.82 -7.57 -6.69
N MET A 207 -2.38 -6.92 -7.77
CA MET A 207 -2.06 -5.50 -7.80
C MET A 207 -3.25 -4.67 -7.31
N TRP A 208 -4.46 -4.97 -7.80
CA TRP A 208 -5.68 -4.29 -7.36
C TRP A 208 -5.93 -4.45 -5.86
N ARG A 209 -5.80 -5.67 -5.31
CA ARG A 209 -5.95 -5.89 -3.87
C ARG A 209 -4.95 -5.08 -3.05
N LEU A 210 -3.68 -5.16 -3.40
CA LEU A 210 -2.60 -4.44 -2.71
C LEU A 210 -2.82 -2.92 -2.77
N ILE A 211 -3.26 -2.38 -3.91
CA ILE A 211 -3.59 -0.96 -4.05
C ILE A 211 -4.78 -0.56 -3.17
N LYS A 212 -5.83 -1.41 -3.06
CA LYS A 212 -6.95 -1.14 -2.15
C LYS A 212 -6.55 -1.17 -0.68
N ASP A 213 -5.56 -1.99 -0.35
CA ASP A 213 -4.95 -2.03 0.98
C ASP A 213 -3.87 -0.94 1.18
N ARG A 214 -3.72 -0.01 0.22
CA ARG A 214 -2.69 1.06 0.17
C ARG A 214 -1.25 0.55 0.34
N LYS A 215 -1.00 -0.71 -0.01
CA LYS A 215 0.34 -1.28 -0.02
C LYS A 215 1.10 -0.78 -1.23
N ARG A 216 2.40 -0.54 -1.06
CA ARG A 216 3.26 -0.14 -2.18
C ARG A 216 3.47 -1.32 -3.10
N VAL A 217 3.41 -1.05 -4.40
CA VAL A 217 3.51 -2.10 -5.43
C VAL A 217 4.47 -1.67 -6.51
N LEU A 218 5.45 -2.51 -6.84
CA LEU A 218 6.27 -2.38 -8.04
C LEU A 218 5.94 -3.53 -8.99
N LEU A 219 5.21 -3.23 -10.06
CA LEU A 219 4.88 -4.18 -11.12
C LEU A 219 5.99 -4.19 -12.17
N PHE A 220 6.52 -5.37 -12.44
CA PHE A 220 7.40 -5.65 -13.58
C PHE A 220 6.55 -6.22 -14.72
N GLU A 221 6.27 -5.38 -15.71
CA GLU A 221 5.57 -5.78 -16.93
C GLU A 221 6.52 -5.68 -18.14
N GLY A 222 6.28 -6.48 -19.18
CA GLY A 222 7.15 -6.52 -20.36
C GLY A 222 7.29 -5.18 -21.10
N GLU A 223 6.30 -4.29 -21.01
CA GLU A 223 6.30 -2.97 -21.65
C GLU A 223 6.83 -1.85 -20.73
N GLY A 224 7.11 -2.14 -19.45
CA GLY A 224 7.60 -1.16 -18.50
C GLY A 224 7.36 -1.53 -17.03
N ASN A 225 7.97 -0.77 -16.13
CA ASN A 225 7.77 -0.94 -14.69
C ASN A 225 6.82 0.15 -14.16
N PHE A 226 5.84 -0.26 -13.35
CA PHE A 226 4.86 0.63 -12.76
C PHE A 226 4.95 0.57 -11.24
N TYR A 227 4.99 1.74 -10.60
CA TYR A 227 5.12 1.85 -9.16
C TYR A 227 3.89 2.54 -8.56
N PHE A 228 3.31 1.95 -7.54
CA PHE A 228 2.33 2.57 -6.68
C PHE A 228 2.95 2.81 -5.31
N ASP A 229 2.96 4.05 -4.84
CA ASP A 229 3.58 4.41 -3.56
C ASP A 229 2.66 4.29 -2.34
N GLY A 230 1.42 3.81 -2.53
CA GLY A 230 0.36 3.83 -1.52
C GLY A 230 -0.71 4.89 -1.80
N THR A 231 -0.42 5.87 -2.66
CA THR A 231 -1.31 6.97 -3.02
C THR A 231 -1.44 7.18 -4.54
N THR A 232 -0.34 7.14 -5.27
CA THR A 232 -0.23 7.60 -6.66
C THR A 232 0.49 6.56 -7.53
N MET A 233 0.07 6.44 -8.80
CA MET A 233 0.72 5.59 -9.79
C MET A 233 1.82 6.36 -10.54
N PHE A 234 2.97 5.72 -10.67
CA PHE A 234 4.16 6.22 -11.34
C PHE A 234 4.66 5.21 -12.38
N THR A 235 5.39 5.73 -13.37
CA THR A 235 6.18 4.91 -14.28
C THR A 235 7.64 4.97 -13.85
N CYS A 236 8.31 3.82 -13.87
CA CYS A 236 9.67 3.64 -13.40
C CYS A 236 10.56 3.26 -14.60
N LYS A 237 11.39 4.20 -15.06
CA LYS A 237 12.28 4.00 -16.23
C LYS A 237 13.51 3.15 -15.89
N ALA A 238 13.98 3.25 -14.65
CA ALA A 238 15.09 2.50 -14.09
C ALA A 238 14.79 2.17 -12.63
N LEU A 239 15.31 1.07 -12.09
CA LEU A 239 15.10 0.76 -10.68
C LEU A 239 15.85 1.75 -9.77
N PRO A 240 15.26 2.15 -8.63
CA PRO A 240 15.97 2.93 -7.62
C PRO A 240 17.26 2.26 -7.17
N ASP A 241 18.19 3.07 -6.64
CA ASP A 241 19.45 2.55 -6.14
C ASP A 241 19.21 1.43 -5.10
N LYS A 242 19.93 0.30 -5.23
CA LYS A 242 19.76 -0.86 -4.35
C LYS A 242 19.97 -0.54 -2.88
N SER A 243 20.76 0.48 -2.57
CA SER A 243 21.05 0.95 -1.23
C SER A 243 19.94 1.81 -0.62
N ASN A 244 18.94 2.25 -1.41
CA ASN A 244 17.80 3.02 -0.93
C ASN A 244 16.90 2.14 -0.04
N LEU A 245 17.21 2.09 1.26
CA LEU A 245 16.51 1.28 2.26
C LEU A 245 15.09 1.78 2.56
N GLN A 246 14.79 3.03 2.24
CA GLN A 246 13.45 3.59 2.39
C GLN A 246 12.53 3.11 1.26
N PHE A 247 13.07 2.97 0.04
CA PHE A 247 12.34 2.38 -1.07
C PHE A 247 12.28 0.86 -0.95
N TRP A 248 13.44 0.21 -0.75
CA TRP A 248 13.53 -1.25 -0.70
C TRP A 248 13.28 -1.74 0.72
N SER A 249 12.01 -1.98 1.05
CA SER A 249 11.57 -2.39 2.37
C SER A 249 10.50 -3.49 2.32
N PRO A 250 10.29 -4.24 3.43
CA PRO A 250 9.41 -5.42 3.44
C PRO A 250 7.95 -5.16 3.03
N ASP A 251 7.48 -3.92 3.22
CA ASP A 251 6.15 -3.45 2.84
C ASP A 251 5.97 -3.23 1.32
N LEU A 252 7.05 -3.14 0.55
CA LEU A 252 7.00 -3.07 -0.91
C LEU A 252 6.73 -4.46 -1.49
N TRP A 253 5.70 -4.56 -2.32
CA TRP A 253 5.40 -5.76 -3.10
C TRP A 253 5.89 -5.65 -4.54
N CYS A 254 6.88 -6.46 -4.90
CA CYS A 254 7.31 -6.64 -6.27
C CYS A 254 6.47 -7.73 -6.95
N LEU A 255 5.69 -7.35 -7.95
CA LEU A 255 4.88 -8.27 -8.75
C LEU A 255 5.61 -8.56 -10.05
N VAL A 256 5.96 -9.82 -10.26
CA VAL A 256 6.78 -10.25 -11.40
C VAL A 256 6.03 -11.29 -12.22
N ASP A 257 5.90 -11.07 -13.52
CA ASP A 257 5.35 -12.05 -14.46
C ASP A 257 6.47 -12.67 -15.32
N SER A 258 6.55 -14.00 -15.28
CA SER A 258 7.34 -14.85 -16.18
C SER A 258 8.87 -14.61 -16.21
N LEU A 259 9.39 -13.77 -15.32
CA LEU A 259 10.82 -13.49 -15.12
C LEU A 259 11.26 -13.96 -13.73
N ASP A 260 12.42 -14.63 -13.61
CA ASP A 260 12.96 -14.98 -12.30
C ASP A 260 13.44 -13.70 -11.57
N PRO A 261 12.93 -13.36 -10.38
CA PRO A 261 13.33 -12.17 -9.64
C PRO A 261 14.84 -12.09 -9.36
N THR A 262 15.50 -13.24 -9.22
CA THR A 262 16.96 -13.31 -9.00
C THR A 262 17.76 -12.92 -10.24
N SER A 263 17.14 -12.99 -11.42
CA SER A 263 17.74 -12.60 -12.70
C SER A 263 17.47 -11.15 -13.08
N ILE A 264 16.61 -10.44 -12.34
CA ILE A 264 16.30 -9.03 -12.61
C ILE A 264 17.48 -8.16 -12.15
N PRO A 265 18.26 -7.56 -13.07
CA PRO A 265 19.38 -6.71 -12.69
C PRO A 265 18.84 -5.50 -11.95
N GLY A 266 19.43 -5.18 -10.80
CA GLY A 266 18.98 -4.01 -10.04
C GLY A 266 18.02 -4.35 -8.89
N LEU A 267 17.34 -5.49 -8.89
CA LEU A 267 16.32 -5.81 -7.89
C LEU A 267 16.92 -6.39 -6.59
N PRO A 268 16.86 -5.68 -5.45
CA PRO A 268 17.28 -6.24 -4.16
C PRO A 268 16.15 -7.07 -3.55
N TYR A 269 15.80 -8.19 -4.20
CA TYR A 269 14.67 -9.06 -3.84
C TYR A 269 14.66 -9.55 -2.38
N ARG A 270 15.79 -9.50 -1.66
CA ARG A 270 15.88 -9.84 -0.23
C ARG A 270 15.29 -8.80 0.72
N ARG A 271 14.97 -7.61 0.22
CA ARG A 271 14.50 -6.46 1.02
C ARG A 271 13.02 -6.18 0.85
N CYS A 272 12.37 -6.76 -0.14
CA CYS A 272 10.96 -6.53 -0.46
C CYS A 272 10.20 -7.85 -0.56
N SER A 273 8.88 -7.79 -0.41
CA SER A 273 8.01 -8.92 -0.67
C SER A 273 7.88 -9.14 -2.17
N VAL A 274 7.78 -10.38 -2.63
CA VAL A 274 7.76 -10.74 -4.05
C VAL A 274 6.67 -11.76 -4.33
N LEU A 275 5.82 -11.46 -5.32
CA LEU A 275 4.92 -12.43 -5.93
C LEU A 275 5.34 -12.68 -7.37
N LEU A 276 5.74 -13.92 -7.63
CA LEU A 276 6.15 -14.39 -8.95
C LEU A 276 5.02 -15.22 -9.58
N ALA A 277 4.44 -14.74 -10.68
CA ALA A 277 3.57 -15.55 -11.53
C ALA A 277 4.41 -16.15 -12.67
N SER A 278 4.54 -17.48 -12.74
CA SER A 278 5.36 -18.10 -13.79
C SER A 278 4.87 -19.49 -14.20
N THR A 279 5.21 -19.92 -15.41
CA THR A 279 4.97 -21.31 -15.83
C THR A 279 5.90 -22.27 -15.08
N PRO A 280 5.58 -23.58 -14.93
CA PRO A 280 6.32 -24.51 -14.07
C PRO A 280 7.75 -24.86 -14.56
N ARG A 281 8.34 -24.09 -15.47
CA ARG A 281 9.67 -24.36 -16.00
C ARG A 281 10.69 -24.23 -14.87
N ARG A 282 11.56 -25.24 -14.72
CA ARG A 282 12.60 -25.27 -13.68
C ARG A 282 13.53 -24.06 -13.77
N ASP A 283 13.75 -23.57 -14.99
CA ASP A 283 14.69 -22.49 -15.29
C ASP A 283 14.20 -21.11 -14.83
N CYS A 284 12.88 -20.93 -14.62
CA CYS A 284 12.29 -19.64 -14.26
C CYS A 284 12.03 -19.47 -12.75
N ILE A 285 12.26 -20.51 -11.95
CA ILE A 285 11.88 -20.52 -10.52
C ILE A 285 12.96 -21.20 -9.66
N GLY A 286 14.11 -21.54 -10.24
CA GLY A 286 15.11 -22.42 -9.62
C GLY A 286 15.78 -21.79 -8.41
N GLU A 287 16.34 -20.58 -8.58
CA GLU A 287 17.08 -19.90 -7.51
C GLU A 287 16.13 -19.20 -6.53
N PHE A 288 15.03 -18.63 -7.02
CA PHE A 288 14.05 -17.98 -6.16
C PHE A 288 13.44 -18.93 -5.13
N LYS A 289 13.13 -20.20 -5.51
CA LYS A 289 12.61 -21.23 -4.58
C LYS A 289 13.58 -21.61 -3.46
N LYS A 290 14.87 -21.36 -3.64
CA LYS A 290 15.91 -21.69 -2.64
C LYS A 290 16.13 -20.58 -1.62
N LEU A 291 15.41 -19.46 -1.75
CA LEU A 291 15.56 -18.33 -0.84
C LEU A 291 15.03 -18.64 0.57
N ALA A 292 15.51 -17.82 1.52
CA ALA A 292 14.97 -17.72 2.87
C ALA A 292 14.34 -16.32 3.03
N PRO A 293 13.08 -16.20 3.49
CA PRO A 293 12.15 -17.31 3.78
C PRO A 293 11.82 -18.13 2.52
N THR A 294 11.46 -19.39 2.67
CA THR A 294 11.09 -20.25 1.53
C THR A 294 9.82 -19.72 0.88
N PRO A 295 9.79 -19.51 -0.45
CA PRO A 295 8.57 -19.05 -1.12
C PRO A 295 7.43 -20.06 -1.03
N ASP A 296 6.24 -19.59 -0.71
CA ASP A 296 5.03 -20.40 -0.81
C ASP A 296 4.69 -20.65 -2.28
N VAL A 297 4.42 -21.91 -2.64
CA VAL A 297 4.15 -22.28 -4.03
C VAL A 297 2.69 -22.67 -4.20
N PHE A 298 1.98 -21.91 -5.03
CA PHE A 298 0.57 -22.10 -5.34
C PHE A 298 0.41 -22.58 -6.78
N TYR A 299 -0.46 -23.57 -6.99
CA TYR A 299 -0.78 -24.09 -8.32
C TYR A 299 -2.15 -23.57 -8.74
N MET A 300 -2.19 -22.77 -9.81
CA MET A 300 -3.42 -22.25 -10.38
C MET A 300 -4.16 -23.35 -11.13
N PRO A 301 -5.40 -23.69 -10.73
CA PRO A 301 -6.17 -24.74 -11.37
C PRO A 301 -6.66 -24.32 -12.76
N LEU A 302 -6.94 -25.32 -13.60
CA LEU A 302 -7.65 -25.13 -14.86
C LEU A 302 -9.02 -24.49 -14.62
N TRP A 303 -9.58 -23.86 -15.65
CA TRP A 303 -10.90 -23.26 -15.59
C TRP A 303 -11.99 -24.32 -15.66
N THR A 304 -13.05 -24.16 -14.87
CA THR A 304 -14.26 -24.98 -15.03
C THR A 304 -15.06 -24.52 -16.25
N LYS A 305 -15.97 -25.37 -16.74
CA LYS A 305 -16.83 -25.02 -17.88
C LYS A 305 -17.73 -23.83 -17.56
N GLU A 306 -18.17 -23.70 -16.31
CA GLU A 306 -19.02 -22.60 -15.81
C GLU A 306 -18.24 -21.29 -15.75
N GLU A 307 -16.99 -21.31 -15.25
CA GLU A 307 -16.10 -20.13 -15.28
C GLU A 307 -15.87 -19.67 -16.73
N LEU A 308 -15.68 -20.60 -17.66
CA LEU A 308 -15.50 -20.30 -19.08
C LEU A 308 -16.76 -19.76 -19.74
N ALA A 309 -17.92 -20.35 -19.46
CA ALA A 309 -19.21 -19.87 -19.94
C ALA A 309 -19.48 -18.43 -19.48
N THR A 310 -19.04 -18.08 -18.27
CA THR A 310 -19.15 -16.72 -17.72
C THR A 310 -18.36 -15.68 -18.53
N ILE A 311 -17.17 -16.04 -19.02
CA ILE A 311 -16.32 -15.13 -19.80
C ILE A 311 -16.52 -15.25 -21.32
N ALA A 312 -17.14 -16.32 -21.82
CA ALA A 312 -17.33 -16.59 -23.24
C ALA A 312 -18.01 -15.45 -24.02
N PRO A 313 -19.04 -14.73 -23.48
CA PRO A 313 -19.65 -13.59 -24.16
C PRO A 313 -18.66 -12.47 -24.49
N MET A 314 -17.54 -12.38 -23.77
CA MET A 314 -16.48 -11.41 -24.06
C MET A 314 -15.69 -11.76 -25.33
N TYR A 315 -15.85 -12.97 -25.89
CA TYR A 315 -15.11 -13.46 -27.06
C TYR A 315 -16.08 -13.94 -28.16
N PRO A 316 -16.81 -13.03 -28.84
CA PRO A 316 -17.83 -13.40 -29.81
C PRO A 316 -17.32 -14.28 -30.96
N HIS A 317 -16.06 -14.11 -31.37
CA HIS A 317 -15.43 -14.91 -32.43
C HIS A 317 -15.29 -16.38 -32.07
N ALA A 318 -15.28 -16.72 -30.78
CA ALA A 318 -15.16 -18.09 -30.29
C ALA A 318 -16.51 -18.68 -29.86
N ALA A 319 -17.61 -17.93 -29.94
CA ALA A 319 -18.92 -18.31 -29.42
C ALA A 319 -19.41 -19.68 -29.95
N ALA A 320 -19.15 -20.00 -31.22
CA ALA A 320 -19.58 -21.25 -31.83
C ALA A 320 -18.63 -22.44 -31.60
N VAL A 321 -17.41 -22.20 -31.09
CA VAL A 321 -16.34 -23.22 -31.08
C VAL A 321 -15.74 -23.48 -29.70
N TRP A 322 -15.91 -22.57 -28.73
CA TRP A 322 -15.22 -22.67 -27.45
C TRP A 322 -15.62 -23.91 -26.65
N GLU A 323 -16.88 -24.35 -26.72
CA GLU A 323 -17.34 -25.56 -26.03
C GLU A 323 -16.68 -26.81 -26.61
N ASN A 324 -16.62 -26.94 -27.93
CA ASN A 324 -15.93 -28.04 -28.58
C ASN A 324 -14.43 -28.03 -28.24
N ARG A 325 -13.80 -26.84 -28.29
CA ARG A 325 -12.40 -26.68 -27.88
C ARG A 325 -12.19 -27.06 -26.42
N PHE A 326 -13.16 -26.84 -25.52
CA PHE A 326 -13.06 -27.23 -24.11
C PHE A 326 -12.99 -28.75 -23.96
N GLU A 327 -13.83 -29.49 -24.67
CA GLU A 327 -13.81 -30.96 -24.65
C GLU A 327 -12.47 -31.52 -25.17
N CYS A 328 -11.83 -30.86 -26.14
CA CYS A 328 -10.56 -31.31 -26.72
C CYS A 328 -9.29 -30.82 -26.00
N LEU A 329 -9.30 -29.58 -25.48
CA LEU A 329 -8.11 -28.87 -25.00
C LEU A 329 -8.14 -28.58 -23.49
N GLY A 330 -9.28 -28.85 -22.84
CA GLY A 330 -9.51 -28.61 -21.42
C GLY A 330 -9.69 -27.13 -21.06
N GLY A 331 -9.69 -26.86 -19.76
CA GLY A 331 -9.97 -25.54 -19.17
C GLY A 331 -8.85 -24.51 -19.27
N VAL A 332 -8.38 -24.20 -20.49
CA VAL A 332 -7.31 -23.21 -20.72
C VAL A 332 -7.82 -22.07 -21.60
N PRO A 333 -8.27 -20.92 -21.02
CA PRO A 333 -8.94 -19.85 -21.76
C PRO A 333 -8.18 -19.37 -23.00
N ARG A 334 -6.85 -19.30 -22.93
CA ARG A 334 -6.02 -18.87 -24.06
C ARG A 334 -6.18 -19.79 -25.29
N LEU A 335 -6.37 -21.10 -25.09
CA LEU A 335 -6.57 -22.05 -26.19
C LEU A 335 -8.02 -22.03 -26.71
N LEU A 336 -8.97 -21.69 -25.84
CA LEU A 336 -10.39 -21.70 -26.17
C LEU A 336 -10.81 -20.43 -26.91
N PHE A 337 -10.29 -19.28 -26.49
CA PHE A 337 -10.69 -17.96 -26.95
C PHE A 337 -9.65 -17.25 -27.83
N SER A 338 -8.52 -17.88 -28.14
CA SER A 338 -7.63 -17.37 -29.20
C SER A 338 -8.35 -17.37 -30.54
N ARG A 339 -8.01 -16.38 -31.38
CA ARG A 339 -8.43 -16.35 -32.78
C ARG A 339 -7.82 -17.50 -33.55
#